data_AF-F9ECV1-F1
#
_entry.id   AF-F9ECV1-F1
#
_cell.length_a   1.000
_cell.length_b   1.000
_cell.length_c   1.000
_cell.angle_alpha   90.00
_cell.angle_beta   90.00
_cell.angle_gamma   90.00
#
_symmetry.space_group_name_H-M   'P 1'
#
loop_
_entity.id
_entity.type
_entity.pdbx_description
1 polymer ?
#
loop_
_entity_poly.entity_id
_entity_poly.type
_entity_poly.pdbx_seq_one_letter_code
_entity_poly.pdbx_strand_id
1 'polypeptide(L)'
;MATTDDETAELLNQLKRASGVNDEWLARWDYEAWRQWGRAMTADPDGPCPGAPDWMQSFIPHWHDVDFFCPLPCVGRVAYSEANWPALAVEHDDLTLSAELMGDTAPDVNAVSRAWAVARRNGGRPALTVSLLPAAPWGRAVTGAIEALYVTDVDEDQAGLITAILDRRPAAPLLVPPDGWATGPVHAWEWFIT
;
A
#
# COMPACT_ATOMS: atom_id res chain seq x y z
N MET A 1 -20.40 24.16 -13.86
CA MET A 1 -19.61 22.93 -13.67
C MET A 1 -18.20 23.39 -13.37
N ALA A 2 -17.77 23.33 -12.12
CA ALA A 2 -16.35 23.38 -11.82
C ALA A 2 -15.71 22.22 -12.59
N THR A 3 -14.58 22.48 -13.23
CA THR A 3 -13.89 21.40 -13.94
C THR A 3 -13.23 20.49 -12.90
N THR A 4 -13.03 19.20 -13.20
CA THR A 4 -12.36 18.25 -12.29
C THR A 4 -11.00 18.75 -11.78
N ASP A 5 -10.39 19.68 -12.51
CA ASP A 5 -9.11 20.30 -12.16
C ASP A 5 -9.26 21.33 -11.01
N ASP A 6 -10.38 22.06 -10.95
CA ASP A 6 -10.67 22.99 -9.86
C ASP A 6 -10.91 22.24 -8.54
N GLU A 7 -11.63 21.11 -8.59
CA GLU A 7 -11.88 20.24 -7.44
C GLU A 7 -10.59 19.57 -6.94
N THR A 8 -9.75 19.08 -7.86
CA THR A 8 -8.44 18.50 -7.51
C THR A 8 -7.55 19.53 -6.82
N ALA A 9 -7.50 20.78 -7.32
CA ALA A 9 -6.71 21.84 -6.70
C ALA A 9 -7.18 22.18 -5.27
N GLU A 10 -8.49 22.15 -5.01
CA GLU A 10 -9.03 22.35 -3.67
C GLU A 10 -8.63 21.20 -2.72
N LEU A 11 -8.76 19.95 -3.17
CA LEU A 11 -8.36 18.77 -2.40
C LEU A 11 -6.85 18.80 -2.08
N LEU A 12 -5.99 19.18 -3.03
CA LEU A 12 -4.55 19.33 -2.78
C LEU A 12 -4.26 20.41 -1.72
N ASN A 13 -5.00 21.51 -1.71
CA ASN A 13 -4.87 22.52 -0.67
C ASN A 13 -5.33 22.01 0.71
N GLN A 14 -6.35 21.13 0.76
CA GLN A 14 -6.74 20.45 1.99
C GLN A 14 -5.64 19.50 2.47
N LEU A 15 -5.05 18.71 1.57
CA LEU A 15 -3.93 17.82 1.86
C LEU A 15 -2.75 18.58 2.47
N LYS A 16 -2.32 19.69 1.86
CA LYS A 16 -1.25 20.56 2.40
C LYS A 16 -1.53 21.00 3.84
N ARG A 17 -2.77 21.37 4.15
CA ARG A 17 -3.17 21.81 5.50
C ARG A 17 -3.21 20.67 6.51
N ALA A 18 -3.67 19.48 6.10
CA ALA A 18 -3.85 18.34 6.99
C ALA A 18 -2.53 17.60 7.28
N SER A 19 -1.69 17.43 6.26
CA SER A 19 -0.47 16.61 6.31
C SER A 19 0.84 17.42 6.35
N GLY A 20 0.77 18.74 6.16
CA GLY A 20 1.94 19.62 6.19
C GLY A 20 2.84 19.55 4.96
N VAL A 21 2.43 18.82 3.90
CA VAL A 21 3.16 18.78 2.62
C VAL A 21 3.13 20.14 1.93
N ASN A 22 4.18 20.45 1.15
CA ASN A 22 4.33 21.70 0.40
C ASN A 22 4.30 21.45 -1.12
N ASP A 23 4.36 22.53 -1.92
CA ASP A 23 4.37 22.43 -3.39
C ASP A 23 5.55 21.64 -3.94
N GLU A 24 6.71 21.73 -3.30
CA GLU A 24 7.91 20.97 -3.70
C GLU A 24 7.71 19.46 -3.52
N TRP A 25 7.04 19.06 -2.44
CA TRP A 25 6.67 17.66 -2.22
C TRP A 25 5.65 17.18 -3.27
N LEU A 26 4.60 17.96 -3.52
CA LEU A 26 3.58 17.60 -4.51
C LEU A 26 4.19 17.48 -5.92
N ALA A 27 5.17 18.31 -6.24
CA ALA A 27 5.86 18.32 -7.54
C ALA A 27 6.75 17.09 -7.79
N ARG A 28 6.94 16.20 -6.81
CA ARG A 28 7.61 14.90 -7.00
C ARG A 28 6.75 13.92 -7.80
N TRP A 29 5.47 14.21 -7.95
CA TRP A 29 4.50 13.39 -8.67
C TRP A 29 3.96 14.16 -9.87
N ASP A 30 3.66 13.43 -10.95
CA ASP A 30 2.96 13.98 -12.09
C ASP A 30 1.59 14.52 -11.67
N TYR A 31 1.20 15.69 -12.19
CA TYR A 31 -0.12 16.27 -11.88
C TYR A 31 -1.27 15.31 -12.23
N GLU A 32 -1.08 14.48 -13.24
CA GLU A 32 -2.07 13.47 -13.63
C GLU A 32 -2.28 12.40 -12.53
N ALA A 33 -1.24 12.05 -11.77
CA ALA A 33 -1.39 11.18 -10.59
C ALA A 33 -2.29 11.83 -9.54
N TRP A 34 -2.08 13.13 -9.26
CA TRP A 34 -2.95 13.90 -8.37
C TRP A 34 -4.39 14.02 -8.89
N ARG A 35 -4.58 14.07 -10.21
CA ARG A 35 -5.92 14.05 -10.81
C ARG A 35 -6.62 12.71 -10.61
N GLN A 36 -5.90 11.59 -10.72
CA GLN A 36 -6.47 10.27 -10.41
C GLN A 36 -6.80 10.13 -8.92
N TRP A 37 -5.94 10.64 -8.05
CA TRP A 37 -6.20 10.76 -6.61
C TRP A 37 -7.46 11.59 -6.32
N GLY A 38 -7.60 12.76 -6.94
CA GLY A 38 -8.78 13.60 -6.80
C GLY A 38 -10.07 12.87 -7.22
N ARG A 39 -10.02 12.13 -8.34
CA ARG A 39 -11.13 11.28 -8.78
C ARG A 39 -11.48 10.22 -7.74
N ALA A 40 -10.49 9.54 -7.17
CA ALA A 40 -10.69 8.54 -6.12
C ALA A 40 -11.31 9.14 -4.85
N MET A 41 -10.85 10.31 -4.40
CA MET A 41 -11.40 11.02 -3.24
C MET A 41 -12.86 11.43 -3.38
N THR A 42 -13.32 11.65 -4.62
CA THR A 42 -14.71 12.05 -4.92
C THR A 42 -15.61 10.89 -5.33
N ALA A 43 -15.05 9.69 -5.50
CA ALA A 43 -15.81 8.52 -5.92
C ALA A 43 -16.62 7.94 -4.75
N ASP A 44 -17.64 7.16 -5.10
CA ASP A 44 -18.42 6.40 -4.11
C ASP A 44 -17.51 5.32 -3.49
N PRO A 45 -17.23 5.38 -2.17
CA PRO A 45 -16.35 4.42 -1.51
C PRO A 45 -16.91 2.99 -1.49
N ASP A 46 -18.24 2.83 -1.62
CA ASP A 46 -18.89 1.51 -1.75
C ASP A 46 -18.86 0.99 -3.20
N GLY A 47 -18.40 1.81 -4.15
CA GLY A 47 -18.26 1.49 -5.56
C GLY A 47 -16.87 0.90 -5.91
N PRO A 48 -16.66 0.55 -7.20
CA PRO A 48 -15.35 0.12 -7.68
C PRO A 48 -14.32 1.25 -7.57
N CYS A 49 -13.06 0.91 -7.28
CA CYS A 49 -11.96 1.86 -7.24
C CYS A 49 -11.70 2.42 -8.64
N PRO A 50 -11.89 3.73 -8.90
CA PRO A 50 -11.76 4.30 -10.24
C PRO A 50 -10.30 4.34 -10.74
N GLY A 51 -9.33 4.20 -9.83
CA GLY A 51 -7.90 4.23 -10.14
C GLY A 51 -7.26 2.86 -10.33
N ALA A 52 -7.98 1.76 -10.05
CA ALA A 52 -7.44 0.41 -10.11
C ALA A 52 -7.91 -0.37 -11.35
N PRO A 53 -7.09 -1.31 -11.87
CA PRO A 53 -7.48 -2.19 -12.96
C PRO A 53 -8.72 -3.05 -12.63
N ASP A 54 -9.50 -3.42 -13.66
CA ASP A 54 -10.74 -4.19 -13.50
C ASP A 54 -10.53 -5.53 -12.76
N TRP A 55 -9.42 -6.21 -13.04
CA TRP A 55 -9.09 -7.49 -12.38
C TRP A 55 -8.85 -7.33 -10.88
N MET A 56 -8.33 -6.17 -10.46
CA MET A 56 -7.96 -5.88 -9.09
C MET A 56 -9.17 -5.60 -8.21
N GLN A 57 -10.31 -5.17 -8.78
CA GLN A 57 -11.51 -4.77 -8.04
C GLN A 57 -11.98 -5.85 -7.04
N SER A 58 -11.86 -7.12 -7.41
CA SER A 58 -12.21 -8.26 -6.53
C SER A 58 -11.28 -8.45 -5.32
N PHE A 59 -10.05 -7.92 -5.39
CA PHE A 59 -9.04 -7.99 -4.33
C PHE A 59 -9.09 -6.79 -3.38
N ILE A 60 -9.80 -5.72 -3.77
CA ILE A 60 -9.81 -4.44 -3.04
C ILE A 60 -11.24 -3.99 -2.69
N PRO A 61 -12.08 -4.86 -2.09
CA PRO A 61 -13.49 -4.55 -1.83
C PRO A 61 -13.68 -3.37 -0.86
N HIS A 62 -12.65 -3.02 -0.10
CA HIS A 62 -12.63 -1.88 0.83
C HIS A 62 -11.43 -0.98 0.54
N TRP A 63 -11.32 -0.52 -0.71
CA TRP A 63 -10.19 0.27 -1.18
C TRP A 63 -10.10 1.67 -0.55
N HIS A 64 -11.22 2.20 -0.04
CA HIS A 64 -11.32 3.54 0.54
C HIS A 64 -11.27 3.52 2.08
N ASP A 65 -10.09 3.27 2.65
CA ASP A 65 -9.83 3.34 4.09
C ASP A 65 -9.82 4.80 4.63
N VAL A 66 -10.00 5.01 5.93
CA VAL A 66 -10.20 6.35 6.54
C VAL A 66 -8.92 7.19 6.58
N ASP A 67 -7.75 6.55 6.41
CA ASP A 67 -6.41 7.15 6.49
C ASP A 67 -5.82 7.56 5.12
N PHE A 68 -6.69 8.00 4.20
CA PHE A 68 -6.33 8.46 2.85
C PHE A 68 -5.47 9.75 2.80
N PHE A 69 -5.00 10.24 3.96
CA PHE A 69 -4.11 11.39 4.12
C PHE A 69 -2.62 11.04 4.08
N CYS A 70 -2.27 9.83 3.64
CA CYS A 70 -0.89 9.50 3.27
C CYS A 70 -0.39 10.56 2.27
N PRO A 71 0.83 11.13 2.41
CA PRO A 71 1.35 12.20 1.55
C PRO A 71 1.73 11.71 0.14
N LEU A 72 0.98 10.74 -0.39
CA LEU A 72 1.11 10.16 -1.72
C LEU A 72 -0.22 10.32 -2.48
N PRO A 73 -0.22 10.32 -3.82
CA PRO A 73 -1.44 10.32 -4.61
C PRO A 73 -2.15 8.96 -4.55
N CYS A 74 -2.47 8.45 -3.35
CA CYS A 74 -3.05 7.12 -3.15
C CYS A 74 -4.51 7.05 -3.62
N VAL A 75 -4.81 6.13 -4.54
CA VAL A 75 -6.16 5.92 -5.08
C VAL A 75 -6.90 4.76 -4.41
N GLY A 76 -6.23 4.01 -3.53
CA GLY A 76 -6.75 2.82 -2.87
C GLY A 76 -5.75 2.28 -1.87
N ARG A 77 -6.21 1.71 -0.76
CA ARG A 77 -5.34 0.98 0.16
C ARG A 77 -5.90 -0.42 0.39
N VAL A 78 -5.02 -1.41 0.43
CA VAL A 78 -5.36 -2.80 0.72
C VAL A 78 -4.63 -3.19 1.98
N ALA A 79 -5.35 -3.32 3.09
CA ALA A 79 -4.79 -3.73 4.36
C ALA A 79 -4.83 -5.26 4.52
N TYR A 80 -3.78 -5.84 5.11
CA TYR A 80 -3.73 -7.26 5.47
C TYR A 80 -4.07 -8.24 4.33
N SER A 81 -3.62 -7.94 3.12
CA SER A 81 -3.87 -8.79 1.96
C SER A 81 -2.98 -10.04 1.97
N GLU A 82 -3.57 -11.21 2.12
CA GLU A 82 -2.88 -12.52 1.98
C GLU A 82 -2.61 -12.92 0.53
N ALA A 83 -2.99 -12.07 -0.44
CA ALA A 83 -2.67 -12.30 -1.85
C ALA A 83 -1.15 -12.27 -2.07
N ASN A 84 -0.67 -13.10 -3.00
CA ASN A 84 0.73 -13.10 -3.39
C ASN A 84 0.99 -11.94 -4.37
N TRP A 85 1.04 -10.71 -3.87
CA TRP A 85 1.30 -9.50 -4.67
C TRP A 85 2.53 -9.61 -5.58
N PRO A 86 3.67 -10.17 -5.13
CA PRO A 86 4.80 -10.43 -6.03
C PRO A 86 4.45 -11.28 -7.24
N ALA A 87 3.63 -12.32 -7.08
CA ALA A 87 3.16 -13.12 -8.21
C ALA A 87 2.17 -12.34 -9.08
N LEU A 88 1.24 -11.59 -8.47
CA LEU A 88 0.30 -10.75 -9.21
C LEU A 88 1.03 -9.72 -10.09
N ALA A 89 2.09 -9.10 -9.59
CA ALA A 89 2.91 -8.14 -10.35
C ALA A 89 3.73 -8.78 -11.49
N VAL A 90 3.90 -10.10 -11.48
CA VAL A 90 4.48 -10.87 -12.61
C VAL A 90 3.40 -11.26 -13.61
N GLU A 91 2.18 -11.54 -13.13
CA GLU A 91 1.03 -11.94 -13.94
C GLU A 91 0.34 -10.76 -14.64
N HIS A 92 0.47 -9.55 -14.09
CA HIS A 92 -0.24 -8.35 -14.52
C HIS A 92 0.71 -7.20 -14.83
N ASP A 93 0.86 -6.89 -16.12
CA ASP A 93 1.71 -5.83 -16.66
C ASP A 93 1.29 -4.42 -16.20
N ASP A 94 0.05 -4.28 -15.71
CA ASP A 94 -0.54 -3.04 -15.19
C ASP A 94 -0.38 -2.86 -13.67
N LEU A 95 0.36 -3.77 -13.02
CA LEU A 95 0.75 -3.67 -11.62
C LEU A 95 2.28 -3.70 -11.49
N THR A 96 2.82 -2.65 -10.88
CA THR A 96 4.21 -2.66 -10.38
C THR A 96 4.21 -2.62 -8.86
N LEU A 97 5.26 -3.15 -8.22
CA LEU A 97 5.44 -3.04 -6.78
C LEU A 97 6.63 -2.15 -6.47
N SER A 98 6.54 -1.38 -5.39
CA SER A 98 7.68 -0.66 -4.83
C SER A 98 7.54 -0.54 -3.33
N ALA A 99 8.54 -1.00 -2.60
CA ALA A 99 8.66 -0.73 -1.17
C ALA A 99 9.46 0.56 -0.92
N GLU A 100 10.38 0.92 -1.82
CA GLU A 100 11.24 2.12 -1.73
C GLU A 100 10.46 3.44 -1.62
N LEU A 101 9.21 3.47 -2.09
CA LEU A 101 8.31 4.61 -1.93
C LEU A 101 8.00 4.94 -0.46
N MET A 102 8.19 3.98 0.45
CA MET A 102 8.07 4.20 1.90
C MET A 102 9.35 4.77 2.52
N GLY A 103 10.36 5.12 1.71
CA GLY A 103 11.59 5.79 2.13
C GLY A 103 12.80 4.86 2.25
N ASP A 104 13.94 5.44 2.60
CA ASP A 104 15.26 4.77 2.61
C ASP A 104 15.35 3.59 3.60
N THR A 105 14.36 3.48 4.48
CA THR A 105 14.26 2.39 5.44
C THR A 105 13.42 1.21 4.95
N ALA A 106 12.83 1.31 3.76
CA ALA A 106 12.09 0.20 3.18
C ALA A 106 13.06 -0.82 2.54
N PRO A 107 12.81 -2.13 2.68
CA PRO A 107 13.54 -3.16 1.94
C PRO A 107 13.16 -3.10 0.46
N ASP A 108 13.99 -3.66 -0.41
CA ASP A 108 13.59 -3.83 -1.81
C ASP A 108 12.46 -4.87 -1.96
N VAL A 109 11.75 -4.81 -3.10
CA VAL A 109 10.62 -5.71 -3.38
C VAL A 109 11.05 -7.18 -3.42
N ASN A 110 12.28 -7.50 -3.81
CA ASN A 110 12.77 -8.88 -3.82
C ASN A 110 12.95 -9.42 -2.40
N ALA A 111 13.43 -8.59 -1.46
CA ALA A 111 13.53 -8.94 -0.06
C ALA A 111 12.14 -9.20 0.54
N VAL A 112 11.15 -8.32 0.27
CA VAL A 112 9.76 -8.55 0.68
C VAL A 112 9.20 -9.84 0.08
N SER A 113 9.44 -10.08 -1.21
CA SER A 113 8.96 -11.29 -1.91
C SER A 113 9.56 -12.57 -1.33
N ARG A 114 10.87 -12.57 -1.03
CA ARG A 114 11.54 -13.69 -0.36
C ARG A 114 11.00 -13.91 1.05
N ALA A 115 10.83 -12.84 1.83
CA ALA A 115 10.30 -12.89 3.17
C ALA A 115 8.88 -13.50 3.18
N TRP A 116 8.01 -13.04 2.28
CA TRP A 116 6.66 -13.56 2.09
C TRP A 116 6.68 -15.06 1.72
N ALA A 117 7.49 -15.45 0.74
CA ALA A 117 7.58 -16.84 0.30
C ALA A 117 8.11 -17.78 1.39
N VAL A 118 9.09 -17.32 2.16
CA VAL A 118 9.67 -18.05 3.28
C VAL A 118 8.66 -18.22 4.42
N ALA A 119 7.91 -17.17 4.77
CA ALA A 119 6.83 -17.25 5.74
C ALA A 119 5.80 -18.32 5.33
N ARG A 120 5.30 -18.29 4.09
CA ARG A 120 4.39 -19.33 3.56
C ARG A 120 4.99 -20.73 3.65
N ARG A 121 6.25 -20.89 3.25
CA ARG A 121 6.93 -22.20 3.21
C ARG A 121 7.05 -22.83 4.60
N ASN A 122 7.16 -22.00 5.63
CA ASN A 122 7.27 -22.42 7.02
C ASN A 122 5.91 -22.59 7.72
N GLY A 123 4.80 -22.49 6.98
CA GLY A 123 3.45 -22.68 7.52
C GLY A 123 2.79 -21.40 8.04
N GLY A 124 3.48 -20.26 7.97
CA GLY A 124 2.93 -18.96 8.36
C GLY A 124 1.92 -18.41 7.34
N ARG A 125 1.14 -17.42 7.79
CA ARG A 125 0.21 -16.66 6.95
C ARG A 125 0.71 -15.21 6.81
N PRO A 126 1.51 -14.92 5.78
CA PRO A 126 1.94 -13.57 5.47
C PRO A 126 0.83 -12.78 4.79
N ALA A 127 0.74 -11.51 5.14
CA ALA A 127 -0.14 -10.52 4.52
C ALA A 127 0.60 -9.21 4.29
N LEU A 128 0.24 -8.49 3.24
CA LEU A 128 0.81 -7.19 2.93
C LEU A 128 -0.24 -6.09 3.10
N THR A 129 0.21 -4.94 3.60
CA THR A 129 -0.52 -3.68 3.40
C THR A 129 0.09 -2.94 2.23
N VAL A 130 -0.74 -2.54 1.27
CA VAL A 130 -0.32 -1.93 0.00
C VAL A 130 -1.16 -0.69 -0.27
N SER A 131 -0.50 0.46 -0.42
CA SER A 131 -1.07 1.66 -1.00
C SER A 131 -1.02 1.57 -2.53
N LEU A 132 -2.13 1.81 -3.20
CA LEU A 132 -2.24 1.84 -4.65
C LEU A 132 -2.02 3.27 -5.14
N LEU A 133 -0.93 3.49 -5.84
CA LEU A 133 -0.62 4.76 -6.49
C LEU A 133 -0.94 4.66 -7.99
N PRO A 134 -1.52 5.68 -8.60
CA PRO A 134 -1.84 5.67 -10.02
C PRO A 134 -0.55 5.67 -10.83
N ALA A 135 -0.51 4.85 -11.88
CA ALA A 135 0.58 4.77 -12.83
C ALA A 135 0.06 4.94 -14.27
N ALA A 136 0.96 5.31 -15.18
CA ALA A 136 0.63 5.33 -16.60
C ALA A 136 0.53 3.88 -17.16
N PRO A 137 -0.45 3.57 -18.03
CA PRO A 137 -1.52 4.44 -18.51
C PRO A 137 -2.58 4.74 -17.42
N TRP A 138 -2.87 6.03 -17.21
CA TRP A 138 -3.67 6.54 -16.10
C TRP A 138 -5.08 5.94 -16.05
N GLY A 139 -5.52 5.55 -14.85
CA GLY A 139 -6.80 4.87 -14.63
C GLY A 139 -6.84 3.43 -15.13
N ARG A 140 -5.67 2.85 -15.48
CA ARG A 140 -5.54 1.47 -15.95
C ARG A 140 -4.34 0.73 -15.38
N ALA A 141 -3.42 1.42 -14.72
CA ALA A 141 -2.24 0.83 -14.10
C ALA A 141 -1.99 1.46 -12.74
N VAL A 142 -1.36 0.69 -11.85
CA VAL A 142 -1.02 1.11 -10.50
C VAL A 142 0.38 0.66 -10.09
N THR A 143 0.98 1.44 -9.20
CA THR A 143 2.12 1.01 -8.39
C THR A 143 1.61 0.69 -6.99
N GLY A 144 1.73 -0.58 -6.60
CA GLY A 144 1.52 -1.02 -5.22
C GLY A 144 2.72 -0.64 -4.36
N ALA A 145 2.57 0.44 -3.61
CA ALA A 145 3.49 0.87 -2.58
C ALA A 145 3.34 -0.03 -1.35
N ILE A 146 4.34 -0.87 -1.06
CA ILE A 146 4.26 -1.84 0.05
C ILE A 146 4.56 -1.12 1.36
N GLU A 147 3.55 -1.00 2.21
CA GLU A 147 3.65 -0.33 3.51
C GLU A 147 4.13 -1.27 4.61
N ALA A 148 3.72 -2.54 4.56
CA ALA A 148 4.05 -3.48 5.63
C ALA A 148 3.96 -4.95 5.19
N LEU A 149 4.70 -5.80 5.91
CA LEU A 149 4.52 -7.24 5.96
C LEU A 149 4.08 -7.66 7.36
N TYR A 150 3.00 -8.43 7.42
CA TYR A 150 2.51 -9.07 8.64
C TYR A 150 2.61 -10.58 8.48
N VAL A 151 2.97 -11.31 9.53
CA VAL A 151 3.03 -12.77 9.51
C VAL A 151 2.45 -13.33 10.80
N THR A 152 1.49 -14.24 10.67
CA THR A 152 0.97 -15.07 11.76
C THR A 152 1.46 -16.50 11.65
N ASP A 153 1.22 -17.27 12.72
CA ASP A 153 1.46 -18.72 12.77
C ASP A 153 2.93 -19.10 12.53
N VAL A 154 3.84 -18.26 13.02
CA VAL A 154 5.28 -18.50 13.02
C VAL A 154 5.85 -18.39 14.44
N ASP A 155 6.93 -19.12 14.70
CA ASP A 155 7.71 -18.99 15.94
C ASP A 155 8.78 -17.88 15.86
N GLU A 156 9.45 -17.60 16.97
CA GLU A 156 10.49 -16.56 17.07
C GLU A 156 11.71 -16.83 16.16
N ASP A 157 12.08 -18.10 15.95
CA ASP A 157 13.21 -18.45 15.08
C ASP A 157 12.85 -18.17 13.61
N GLN A 158 11.63 -18.52 13.21
CA GLN A 158 11.08 -18.22 11.90
C GLN A 158 10.93 -16.70 11.68
N ALA A 159 10.44 -15.97 12.68
CA ALA A 159 10.36 -14.51 12.65
C ALA A 159 11.75 -13.87 12.56
N GLY A 160 12.75 -14.41 13.26
CA GLY A 160 14.14 -13.98 13.18
C GLY A 160 14.75 -14.17 11.79
N LEU A 161 14.41 -15.27 11.12
CA LEU A 161 14.83 -15.51 9.73
C LEU A 161 14.19 -14.53 8.73
N ILE A 162 12.90 -14.22 8.89
CA ILE A 162 12.20 -13.21 8.08
C ILE A 162 12.84 -11.83 8.29
N THR A 163 13.09 -11.48 9.55
CA THR A 163 13.77 -10.25 9.96
C THR A 163 15.14 -10.09 9.29
N ALA A 164 15.92 -11.17 9.23
CA ALA A 164 17.23 -11.16 8.56
C ALA A 164 17.11 -10.97 7.05
N ILE A 165 16.08 -11.54 6.40
CA ILE A 165 15.85 -11.34 4.95
C ILE A 165 15.53 -9.89 4.62
N LEU A 166 14.77 -9.23 5.50
CA LEU A 166 14.38 -7.83 5.33
C LEU A 166 15.51 -6.85 5.72
N ASP A 167 16.58 -7.34 6.35
CA ASP A 167 17.65 -6.53 6.96
C ASP A 167 17.09 -5.45 7.92
N ARG A 168 16.11 -5.86 8.73
CA ARG A 168 15.40 -4.96 9.65
C ARG A 168 15.31 -5.56 11.04
N ARG A 169 14.73 -4.80 11.97
CA ARG A 169 14.23 -5.36 13.23
C ARG A 169 12.72 -5.54 13.10
N PRO A 170 12.10 -6.53 13.77
CA PRO A 170 10.64 -6.59 13.85
C PRO A 170 10.13 -5.30 14.52
N ALA A 171 9.00 -4.77 14.04
CA ALA A 171 8.21 -3.88 14.87
C ALA A 171 7.65 -4.71 16.04
N ALA A 172 7.52 -4.09 17.21
CA ALA A 172 7.02 -4.76 18.42
C ALA A 172 5.71 -5.54 18.13
N PRO A 173 5.46 -6.67 18.80
CA PRO A 173 4.26 -7.47 18.55
C PRO A 173 3.02 -6.57 18.64
N LEU A 174 2.28 -6.48 17.54
CA LEU A 174 0.99 -5.82 17.52
C LEU A 174 0.09 -6.62 18.45
N LEU A 175 -0.31 -6.03 19.59
CA LEU A 175 -1.05 -6.75 20.63
C LEU A 175 -2.44 -7.19 20.15
N VAL A 176 -2.98 -6.57 19.08
CA VAL A 176 -4.14 -7.01 18.30
C VAL A 176 -4.06 -6.33 16.92
N PRO A 177 -4.11 -7.03 15.77
CA PRO A 177 -4.27 -6.36 14.48
C PRO A 177 -5.63 -5.64 14.41
N PRO A 178 -5.71 -4.40 13.88
CA PRO A 178 -6.89 -3.54 13.99
C PRO A 178 -8.25 -4.14 13.60
N ASP A 179 -8.31 -5.19 12.79
CA ASP A 179 -9.57 -5.67 12.22
C ASP A 179 -9.86 -7.15 12.45
N GLY A 180 -9.31 -7.74 13.52
CA GLY A 180 -9.57 -9.16 13.86
C GLY A 180 -9.05 -10.16 12.82
N TRP A 181 -8.18 -9.72 11.90
CA TRP A 181 -7.52 -10.55 10.89
C TRP A 181 -6.78 -11.74 11.49
N ALA A 182 -6.20 -11.55 12.69
CA ALA A 182 -5.57 -12.61 13.46
C ALA A 182 -6.10 -12.65 14.90
N THR A 183 -6.22 -13.86 15.44
CA THR A 183 -6.60 -14.13 16.83
C THR A 183 -5.40 -14.50 17.72
N GLY A 184 -4.20 -14.54 17.15
CA GLY A 184 -2.94 -14.89 17.81
C GLY A 184 -1.85 -13.84 17.58
N PRO A 185 -0.60 -14.12 18.03
CA PRO A 185 0.53 -13.21 17.86
C PRO A 185 0.78 -12.86 16.39
N VAL A 186 1.05 -11.60 16.13
CA VAL A 186 1.40 -11.07 14.80
C VAL A 186 2.81 -10.49 14.86
N HIS A 187 3.67 -10.93 13.94
CA HIS A 187 4.93 -10.25 13.66
C HIS A 187 4.71 -9.24 12.53
N ALA A 188 5.07 -7.98 12.77
CA ALA A 188 4.88 -6.88 11.84
C ALA A 188 6.22 -6.25 11.47
N TRP A 189 6.38 -5.92 10.18
CA TRP A 189 7.45 -5.08 9.65
C TRP A 189 6.78 -3.97 8.85
N GLU A 190 6.72 -2.77 9.44
CA GLU A 190 6.03 -1.62 8.87
C GLU A 190 7.05 -0.57 8.40
N TRP A 191 6.76 0.04 7.25
CA TRP A 191 7.57 1.04 6.59
C TRP A 191 6.71 2.29 6.37
N PHE A 192 7.11 3.37 7.03
CA PHE A 192 6.42 4.65 6.95
C PHE A 192 7.28 5.63 6.16
N ILE A 193 6.61 6.47 5.36
CA ILE A 193 7.24 7.59 4.68
C ILE A 193 7.95 8.44 5.73
N THR A 194 9.25 8.63 5.54
CA THR A 194 10.14 9.41 6.40
C THR A 194 10.54 10.73 5.77
#